data_AF-A0AAD2Q4J6-F1
#
_entry.id   AF-A0AAD2Q4J6-F1
#
_cell.length_a   1.000
_cell.length_b   1.000
_cell.length_c   1.000
_cell.angle_alpha   90.00
_cell.angle_beta   90.00
_cell.angle_gamma   90.00
#
_symmetry.space_group_name_H-M   'P 1'
#
loop_
_entity.id
_entity.type
_entity.pdbx_description
1 polymer ?
#
loop_
_entity_poly.entity_id
_entity_poly.type
_entity_poly.pdbx_seq_one_letter_code
_entity_poly.pdbx_strand_id
1 'polypeptide(L)'
;MPMAHAPFESIRDSKHAPVTRHARFKPTRRRVVALCAAVVGLVLVVVLGVHFGTVRRRHELDSSGSPASSNATSTKYTTGGDGSTVTTLDGGHFVYNNSFGGFWVEDPANPFNNNARPNSWTPPLNTSWTWGVDRIYGVNLGGLFVLEPFITASYFDKYSPQAVDEWTLSIAMANDTAGGGLSQLEQHYNTFITEEDIAQIAGVGLNWIRVPIPFWAIETWPGDPNSFGEPFLARTSWTYFLRLLGWARKYGIRVFLDLHTVPGSQNGNNHSGRLSPVNFLSGNMGLANAERTLYYVRVLTEFISQPAFRDLIPVFGIVNEALLGVIGIDALTSFYLQAHSMIRGITGYGAGNGPYIAIHDGFQSLDFWAGFLAGSDRMILDTHPYFSFGGIDTSPIATPDANGRPGGKWPRQACNAWGPSINASQSAFGVTVTGEWAASPNDCGYFLRGVGPESTNPQCTEYDDYMHFNESMKAGISEYVLAIMDATRDWFFWTWKAGEISGWYLVAIVLTGAADWA
;
A
#
# COMPACT_ATOMS: atom_id res chain seq x y z
N MET A 1 45.75 -52.97 3.97
CA MET A 1 47.14 -52.81 3.49
C MET A 1 47.22 -51.54 2.67
N PRO A 2 48.32 -50.78 2.80
CA PRO A 2 48.32 -49.33 2.84
C PRO A 2 49.16 -48.72 1.70
N MET A 3 49.42 -47.42 1.85
CA MET A 3 50.48 -46.59 1.24
C MET A 3 49.96 -45.54 0.25
N ALA A 4 50.43 -44.30 0.26
CA ALA A 4 51.29 -43.58 1.19
C ALA A 4 51.25 -42.10 0.79
N HIS A 5 51.55 -41.25 1.77
CA HIS A 5 51.79 -39.82 1.63
C HIS A 5 53.06 -39.46 0.83
N ALA A 6 53.02 -38.21 0.35
CA ALA A 6 54.10 -37.21 0.25
C ALA A 6 54.71 -36.96 -1.15
N PRO A 7 55.32 -35.78 -1.42
CA PRO A 7 55.37 -34.53 -0.63
C PRO A 7 54.98 -33.25 -1.43
N PHE A 8 54.74 -32.18 -0.67
CA PHE A 8 54.80 -30.78 -1.10
C PHE A 8 56.24 -30.41 -1.47
N GLU A 9 56.45 -29.87 -2.67
CA GLU A 9 57.70 -29.19 -3.04
C GLU A 9 57.40 -27.74 -3.45
N SER A 10 58.15 -26.81 -2.84
CA SER A 10 58.01 -25.38 -3.04
C SER A 10 58.71 -24.95 -4.32
N ILE A 11 58.05 -24.15 -5.16
CA ILE A 11 58.73 -23.34 -6.17
C ILE A 11 58.42 -21.88 -5.90
N ARG A 12 59.49 -21.16 -5.52
CA ARG A 12 59.58 -19.72 -5.45
C ARG A 12 59.60 -19.11 -6.85
N ASP A 13 59.18 -17.84 -6.88
CA ASP A 13 59.53 -16.79 -7.84
C ASP A 13 58.86 -16.78 -9.22
N SER A 14 57.69 -16.14 -9.28
CA SER A 14 57.34 -15.31 -10.42
C SER A 14 56.98 -13.89 -9.97
N LYS A 15 57.77 -12.94 -10.48
CA LYS A 15 57.84 -11.50 -10.23
C LYS A 15 56.46 -10.80 -10.13
N HIS A 16 56.31 -9.99 -9.10
CA HIS A 16 55.19 -9.05 -8.91
C HIS A 16 55.16 -7.98 -10.01
N ALA A 17 54.03 -7.86 -10.70
CA ALA A 17 53.62 -6.62 -11.36
C ALA A 17 52.90 -5.72 -10.32
N PRO A 18 53.04 -4.38 -10.37
CA PRO A 18 52.47 -3.51 -9.35
C PRO A 18 50.95 -3.40 -9.53
N VAL A 19 50.20 -3.72 -8.48
CA VAL A 19 48.76 -3.45 -8.37
C VAL A 19 48.57 -1.95 -8.15
N THR A 20 47.99 -1.27 -9.13
CA THR A 20 47.50 0.11 -9.00
C THR A 20 46.31 0.15 -8.04
N ARG A 21 46.48 0.81 -6.88
CA ARG A 21 45.38 1.15 -5.97
C ARG A 21 44.41 2.10 -6.69
N HIS A 22 43.21 1.63 -7.03
CA HIS A 22 42.12 2.54 -7.37
C HIS A 22 41.67 3.30 -6.11
N ALA A 23 41.76 4.62 -6.18
CA ALA A 23 41.32 5.53 -5.14
C ALA A 23 39.80 5.38 -4.92
N ARG A 24 39.38 5.14 -3.67
CA ARG A 24 37.98 5.25 -3.24
C ARG A 24 37.51 6.70 -3.46
N PHE A 25 36.64 6.91 -4.44
CA PHE A 25 35.95 8.18 -4.64
C PHE A 25 34.97 8.40 -3.49
N LYS A 26 35.29 9.28 -2.53
CA LYS A 26 34.29 9.84 -1.60
C LYS A 26 33.62 11.01 -2.32
N PRO A 27 32.30 10.99 -2.60
CA PRO A 27 31.64 12.13 -3.20
C PRO A 27 31.65 13.29 -2.20
N THR A 28 32.10 14.46 -2.64
CA THR A 28 32.10 15.67 -1.83
C THR A 28 30.66 16.13 -1.59
N ARG A 29 30.38 16.65 -0.38
CA ARG A 29 29.06 17.14 0.07
C ARG A 29 28.36 18.06 -0.96
N ARG A 30 29.15 18.81 -1.75
CA ARG A 30 28.65 19.65 -2.87
C ARG A 30 28.02 18.86 -4.02
N ARG A 31 28.54 17.67 -4.35
CA ARG A 31 27.98 16.81 -5.41
C ARG A 31 26.67 16.17 -4.98
N VAL A 32 26.55 15.80 -3.70
CA VAL A 32 25.29 15.29 -3.12
C VAL A 32 24.22 16.39 -3.12
N VAL A 33 24.57 17.60 -2.69
CA VAL A 33 23.65 18.76 -2.73
C VAL A 33 23.22 19.11 -4.15
N ALA A 34 24.14 19.05 -5.13
CA ALA A 34 23.81 19.28 -6.53
C ALA A 34 22.87 18.20 -7.10
N LEU A 35 23.05 16.94 -6.69
CA LEU A 35 22.18 15.84 -7.11
C LEU A 35 20.78 15.98 -6.49
N CYS A 36 20.69 16.33 -5.20
CA CYS A 36 19.42 16.62 -4.53
C CYS A 36 18.70 17.81 -5.18
N ALA A 37 19.43 18.89 -5.52
CA ALA A 37 18.85 20.03 -6.22
C ALA A 37 18.35 19.68 -7.63
N ALA A 38 19.06 18.80 -8.34
CA ALA A 38 18.63 18.29 -9.65
C ALA A 38 17.37 17.43 -9.55
N VAL A 39 17.26 16.57 -8.53
CA VAL A 39 16.07 15.75 -8.27
C VAL A 39 14.86 16.63 -7.88
N VAL A 40 15.05 17.61 -6.99
CA VAL A 40 13.99 18.58 -6.64
C VAL A 40 13.56 19.38 -7.87
N GLY A 41 14.51 19.81 -8.71
CA GLY A 41 14.20 20.47 -9.98
C GLY A 41 13.40 19.58 -10.93
N LEU A 42 13.73 18.29 -11.01
CA LEU A 42 13.04 17.34 -11.87
C LEU A 42 11.63 17.02 -11.37
N VAL A 43 11.43 16.92 -10.05
CA VAL A 43 10.09 16.78 -9.44
C VAL A 43 9.27 18.03 -9.69
N LEU A 44 9.83 19.23 -9.53
CA LEU A 44 9.14 20.48 -9.86
C LEU A 44 8.79 20.55 -11.36
N VAL A 45 9.67 20.11 -12.26
CA VAL A 45 9.38 20.05 -13.70
C VAL A 45 8.30 19.02 -14.03
N VAL A 46 8.23 17.89 -13.32
CA VAL A 46 7.16 16.91 -13.52
C VAL A 46 5.83 17.44 -12.98
N VAL A 47 5.82 18.01 -11.77
CA VAL A 47 4.62 18.60 -11.16
C VAL A 47 4.10 19.78 -11.98
N LEU A 48 4.99 20.68 -12.42
CA LEU A 48 4.65 21.81 -13.28
C LEU A 48 4.34 21.34 -14.73
N GLY A 49 5.00 20.30 -15.22
CA GLY A 49 4.74 19.71 -16.53
C GLY A 49 3.37 19.05 -16.61
N VAL A 50 2.94 18.39 -15.52
CA VAL A 50 1.57 17.91 -15.33
C VAL A 50 0.62 19.11 -15.24
N HIS A 51 0.95 20.16 -14.48
CA HIS A 51 0.15 21.38 -14.38
C HIS A 51 -0.12 22.05 -15.74
N PHE A 52 0.91 22.21 -16.59
CA PHE A 52 0.74 22.84 -17.90
C PHE A 52 0.25 21.87 -18.99
N GLY A 53 0.55 20.58 -18.89
CA GLY A 53 0.18 19.57 -19.89
C GLY A 53 -1.31 19.22 -19.87
N THR A 54 -1.94 19.15 -18.69
CA THR A 54 -3.38 18.88 -18.55
C THR A 54 -4.23 20.10 -18.86
N VAL A 55 -3.79 21.29 -18.46
CA VAL A 55 -4.46 22.57 -18.79
C VAL A 55 -4.44 22.82 -20.31
N ARG A 56 -3.34 22.52 -20.98
CA ARG A 56 -3.22 22.73 -22.44
C ARG A 56 -4.08 21.76 -23.26
N ARG A 57 -4.25 20.49 -22.83
CA ARG A 57 -5.14 19.55 -23.52
C ARG A 57 -6.63 19.89 -23.40
N ARG A 58 -7.06 20.56 -22.32
CA ARG A 58 -8.46 21.01 -22.19
C ARG A 58 -8.74 22.28 -23.01
N HIS A 59 -7.75 23.13 -23.24
CA HIS A 59 -7.90 24.37 -24.01
C HIS A 59 -7.99 24.18 -25.55
N GLU A 60 -7.66 23.01 -26.08
CA GLU A 60 -7.76 22.72 -27.53
C GLU A 60 -9.18 22.28 -27.97
N LEU A 61 -10.12 22.12 -27.04
CA LEU A 61 -11.51 21.72 -27.34
C LEU A 61 -12.54 22.84 -27.24
N ASP A 62 -12.16 24.06 -26.83
CA ASP A 62 -13.05 25.22 -26.81
C ASP A 62 -12.44 26.45 -27.52
N SER A 63 -13.27 27.05 -28.36
CA SER A 63 -12.96 27.95 -29.48
C SER A 63 -12.31 29.31 -29.16
N SER A 64 -11.60 29.82 -30.17
CA SER A 64 -11.37 31.23 -30.57
C SER A 64 -11.84 32.36 -29.64
N GLY A 65 -10.89 33.14 -29.11
CA GLY A 65 -11.14 34.44 -28.45
C GLY A 65 -9.84 35.18 -28.09
N SER A 66 -9.81 36.49 -28.27
CA SER A 66 -8.68 37.45 -28.16
C SER A 66 -7.90 37.44 -26.81
N PRO A 67 -6.67 38.00 -26.77
CA PRO A 67 -5.73 37.75 -25.67
C PRO A 67 -6.11 38.52 -24.41
N ALA A 68 -6.54 37.79 -23.37
CA ALA A 68 -6.70 38.33 -22.03
C ALA A 68 -5.35 38.34 -21.31
N SER A 69 -5.06 39.47 -20.67
CA SER A 69 -3.89 39.73 -19.84
C SER A 69 -3.66 38.64 -18.79
N SER A 70 -2.42 38.17 -18.71
CA SER A 70 -1.93 37.26 -17.68
C SER A 70 -2.03 37.90 -16.28
N ASN A 71 -3.12 37.63 -15.58
CA ASN A 71 -3.17 37.80 -14.14
C ASN A 71 -2.35 36.68 -13.51
N ALA A 72 -1.17 37.03 -12.98
CA ALA A 72 -0.43 36.17 -12.07
C ALA A 72 -1.33 35.92 -10.84
N THR A 73 -1.91 34.73 -10.76
CA THR A 73 -2.64 34.26 -9.58
C THR A 73 -1.65 34.21 -8.42
N SER A 74 -1.93 34.97 -7.36
CA SER A 74 -1.13 34.97 -6.16
C SER A 74 -1.08 33.55 -5.58
N THR A 75 0.13 33.00 -5.45
CA THR A 75 0.47 31.74 -4.77
C THR A 75 0.23 31.88 -3.26
N LYS A 76 -1.04 31.91 -2.86
CA LYS A 76 -1.45 32.21 -1.50
C LYS A 76 -1.53 30.92 -0.68
N TYR A 77 -0.94 30.95 0.52
CA TYR A 77 -1.20 29.95 1.56
C TYR A 77 -2.70 29.89 1.85
N THR A 78 -3.31 28.72 1.72
CA THR A 78 -4.72 28.46 1.98
C THR A 78 -4.88 27.34 3.00
N THR A 79 -5.90 27.47 3.84
CA THR A 79 -6.25 26.48 4.87
C THR A 79 -7.74 26.56 5.14
N GLY A 80 -8.33 25.46 5.58
CA GLY A 80 -9.74 25.38 5.93
C GLY A 80 -10.00 24.20 6.87
N GLY A 81 -10.99 24.37 7.75
CA GLY A 81 -11.53 23.30 8.59
C GLY A 81 -12.90 22.87 8.08
N ASP A 82 -13.71 22.34 8.99
CA ASP A 82 -15.07 21.90 8.70
C ASP A 82 -15.92 22.95 7.95
N GLY A 83 -16.65 22.50 6.93
CA GLY A 83 -17.50 23.34 6.08
C GLY A 83 -16.76 24.22 5.07
N SER A 84 -15.41 24.20 5.03
CA SER A 84 -14.65 24.99 4.07
C SER A 84 -14.73 24.43 2.64
N THR A 85 -14.73 25.30 1.63
CA THR A 85 -14.63 24.87 0.23
C THR A 85 -13.17 24.61 -0.16
N VAL A 86 -12.92 23.44 -0.73
CA VAL A 86 -11.64 23.08 -1.34
C VAL A 86 -11.75 23.27 -2.85
N THR A 87 -10.73 23.86 -3.46
CA THR A 87 -10.55 23.89 -4.92
C THR A 87 -9.51 22.85 -5.29
N THR A 88 -9.85 21.92 -6.17
CA THR A 88 -8.92 20.90 -6.68
C THR A 88 -7.99 21.49 -7.75
N LEU A 89 -6.89 20.80 -8.02
CA LEU A 89 -5.91 21.22 -9.03
C LEU A 89 -6.49 21.38 -10.45
N ASP A 90 -7.56 20.65 -10.77
CA ASP A 90 -8.23 20.71 -12.08
C ASP A 90 -9.41 21.70 -12.12
N GLY A 91 -9.58 22.51 -11.06
CA GLY A 91 -10.59 23.57 -10.96
C GLY A 91 -11.96 23.09 -10.45
N GLY A 92 -12.07 21.84 -10.02
CA GLY A 92 -13.25 21.35 -9.31
C GLY A 92 -13.34 21.92 -7.89
N HIS A 93 -14.52 21.79 -7.28
CA HIS A 93 -14.76 22.24 -5.92
C HIS A 93 -15.56 21.21 -5.14
N PHE A 94 -15.23 21.03 -3.86
CA PHE A 94 -16.03 20.25 -2.90
C PHE A 94 -16.00 20.90 -1.51
N VAL A 95 -16.94 20.52 -0.64
CA VAL A 95 -16.97 20.98 0.75
C VAL A 95 -16.23 19.98 1.61
N TYR A 96 -15.25 20.45 2.39
CA TYR A 96 -14.56 19.64 3.38
C TYR A 96 -15.45 19.44 4.61
N ASN A 97 -15.92 18.22 4.82
CA ASN A 97 -16.75 17.86 5.96
C ASN A 97 -15.91 17.07 6.98
N ASN A 98 -15.62 17.68 8.13
CA ASN A 98 -14.79 17.09 9.20
C ASN A 98 -15.19 17.68 10.56
N SER A 99 -16.17 17.05 11.20
CA SER A 99 -16.62 17.40 12.55
C SER A 99 -15.59 17.07 13.65
N PHE A 100 -14.52 16.36 13.32
CA PHE A 100 -13.50 15.88 14.26
C PHE A 100 -12.35 16.86 14.50
N GLY A 101 -12.47 18.11 14.03
CA GLY A 101 -11.48 19.17 14.25
C GLY A 101 -10.25 19.08 13.35
N GLY A 102 -10.36 18.37 12.21
CA GLY A 102 -9.35 18.38 11.17
C GLY A 102 -9.32 19.69 10.37
N PHE A 103 -8.16 20.01 9.80
CA PHE A 103 -7.99 21.13 8.88
C PHE A 103 -6.91 20.81 7.84
N TRP A 104 -7.14 21.28 6.61
CA TRP A 104 -6.22 21.11 5.50
C TRP A 104 -5.32 22.34 5.32
N VAL A 105 -4.14 22.13 4.74
CA VAL A 105 -3.17 23.18 4.43
C VAL A 105 -2.64 23.00 3.01
N GLU A 106 -2.72 24.07 2.22
CA GLU A 106 -2.12 24.14 0.90
C GLU A 106 -1.23 25.39 0.81
N ASP A 107 0.04 25.16 0.53
CA ASP A 107 1.06 26.20 0.46
C ASP A 107 1.90 26.02 -0.81
N PRO A 108 1.55 26.69 -1.92
CA PRO A 108 2.30 26.55 -3.16
C PRO A 108 3.77 27.01 -3.04
N ALA A 109 4.11 27.87 -2.06
CA ALA A 109 5.48 28.29 -1.80
C ALA A 109 6.26 27.26 -0.94
N ASN A 110 5.55 26.42 -0.20
CA ASN A 110 6.11 25.31 0.58
C ASN A 110 5.25 24.04 0.42
N PRO A 111 5.36 23.32 -0.71
CA PRO A 111 4.54 22.12 -0.98
C PRO A 111 4.82 20.96 -0.01
N PHE A 112 5.86 21.05 0.82
CA PHE A 112 6.19 20.06 1.86
C PHE A 112 5.77 20.51 3.26
N ASN A 113 4.80 21.42 3.34
CA ASN A 113 4.18 21.81 4.60
C ASN A 113 3.60 20.58 5.32
N ASN A 114 3.82 20.50 6.63
CA ASN A 114 3.47 19.36 7.50
C ASN A 114 2.43 19.76 8.58
N ASN A 115 1.82 20.94 8.46
CA ASN A 115 1.01 21.53 9.53
C ASN A 115 -0.44 21.08 9.55
N ALA A 116 -0.94 20.49 8.46
CA ALA A 116 -2.30 19.97 8.39
C ALA A 116 -2.54 18.89 9.44
N ARG A 117 -3.82 18.69 9.79
CA ARG A 117 -4.23 17.74 10.82
C ARG A 117 -5.52 17.04 10.39
N PRO A 118 -5.60 15.70 10.42
CA PRO A 118 -6.80 15.00 9.96
C PRO A 118 -7.93 15.04 10.99
N ASN A 119 -7.61 15.14 12.29
CA ASN A 119 -8.58 15.20 13.39
C ASN A 119 -7.89 15.62 14.70
N SER A 120 -8.69 15.87 15.74
CA SER A 120 -8.27 16.43 17.04
C SER A 120 -7.45 15.49 17.94
N TRP A 121 -7.36 14.19 17.63
CA TRP A 121 -6.54 13.22 18.37
C TRP A 121 -5.24 12.84 17.64
N THR A 122 -5.10 13.16 16.35
CA THR A 122 -3.91 12.79 15.58
C THR A 122 -2.83 13.87 15.65
N PRO A 123 -1.57 13.55 15.97
CA PRO A 123 -0.47 14.53 15.90
C PRO A 123 -0.19 14.97 14.45
N PRO A 124 0.08 16.26 14.16
CA PRO A 124 0.47 16.71 12.81
C PRO A 124 1.74 16.01 12.30
N LEU A 125 1.98 16.02 10.98
CA LEU A 125 3.08 15.28 10.35
C LEU A 125 4.48 15.73 10.83
N ASN A 126 4.64 17.00 11.21
CA ASN A 126 5.91 17.53 11.74
C ASN A 126 6.19 17.14 13.20
N THR A 127 5.28 16.41 13.83
CA THR A 127 5.45 15.89 15.20
C THR A 127 5.63 14.38 15.17
N SER A 128 6.42 13.88 16.13
CA SER A 128 6.73 12.46 16.23
C SER A 128 5.48 11.63 16.52
N TRP A 129 5.37 10.47 15.87
CA TRP A 129 4.41 9.44 16.20
C TRP A 129 4.92 8.59 17.37
N THR A 130 4.14 8.48 18.44
CA THR A 130 4.47 7.73 19.65
C THR A 130 3.80 6.36 19.60
N TRP A 131 4.55 5.37 19.12
CA TRP A 131 4.07 3.99 19.01
C TRP A 131 3.61 3.41 20.35
N GLY A 132 2.43 2.78 20.35
CA GLY A 132 1.77 2.26 21.55
C GLY A 132 0.94 3.29 22.33
N VAL A 133 1.03 4.57 21.98
CA VAL A 133 0.19 5.66 22.53
C VAL A 133 -0.73 6.22 21.46
N ASP A 134 -0.15 6.71 20.36
CA ASP A 134 -0.90 7.16 19.21
C ASP A 134 -1.48 5.95 18.47
N ARG A 135 -2.75 6.06 18.04
CA ARG A 135 -3.51 4.96 17.43
C ARG A 135 -3.67 5.13 15.93
N ILE A 136 -3.39 4.04 15.21
CA ILE A 136 -3.65 3.96 13.77
C ILE A 136 -5.11 3.58 13.53
N TYR A 137 -5.83 4.51 12.91
CA TYR A 137 -7.14 4.28 12.31
C TYR A 137 -6.98 4.50 10.81
N GLY A 138 -6.66 3.41 10.13
CA GLY A 138 -6.22 3.43 8.75
C GLY A 138 -7.19 2.77 7.79
N VAL A 139 -7.00 3.05 6.50
CA VAL A 139 -7.68 2.34 5.43
C VAL A 139 -6.71 2.04 4.30
N ASN A 140 -6.91 0.92 3.61
CA ASN A 140 -6.15 0.57 2.42
C ASN A 140 -6.71 1.30 1.20
N LEU A 141 -5.84 1.69 0.28
CA LEU A 141 -6.21 2.12 -1.07
C LEU A 141 -6.04 0.96 -2.06
N GLY A 142 -6.61 -0.19 -1.71
CA GLY A 142 -6.62 -1.41 -2.54
C GLY A 142 -7.34 -1.18 -3.86
N GLY A 143 -6.92 -1.89 -4.91
CA GLY A 143 -7.44 -1.68 -6.27
C GLY A 143 -6.94 -0.42 -6.97
N LEU A 144 -6.22 0.52 -6.32
CA LEU A 144 -5.77 1.74 -6.97
C LEU A 144 -4.60 1.49 -7.94
N PHE A 145 -3.44 1.06 -7.43
CA PHE A 145 -2.24 0.82 -8.25
C PHE A 145 -1.97 -0.65 -8.55
N VAL A 146 -2.68 -1.55 -7.87
CA VAL A 146 -2.68 -2.99 -8.11
C VAL A 146 -4.13 -3.37 -8.32
N LEU A 147 -4.47 -3.87 -9.50
CA LEU A 147 -5.85 -4.21 -9.84
C LEU A 147 -6.22 -5.58 -9.28
N GLU A 148 -7.40 -5.63 -8.67
CA GLU A 148 -7.95 -6.84 -8.08
C GLU A 148 -9.35 -7.10 -8.63
N PRO A 149 -9.63 -8.35 -9.10
CA PRO A 149 -10.90 -8.68 -9.70
C PRO A 149 -12.13 -8.26 -8.91
N PHE A 150 -12.14 -8.47 -7.61
CA PHE A 150 -13.31 -8.13 -6.79
C PHE A 150 -13.41 -6.64 -6.47
N ILE A 151 -12.34 -5.85 -6.60
CA ILE A 151 -12.37 -4.41 -6.33
C ILE A 151 -12.71 -3.64 -7.61
N THR A 152 -12.14 -4.06 -8.74
CA THR A 152 -12.25 -3.35 -10.03
C THR A 152 -12.87 -4.26 -11.09
N ALA A 153 -13.97 -4.95 -10.72
CA ALA A 153 -14.60 -6.02 -11.49
C ALA A 153 -14.90 -5.66 -12.95
N SER A 154 -15.33 -4.44 -13.23
CA SER A 154 -15.67 -4.00 -14.58
C SER A 154 -14.53 -4.15 -15.61
N TYR A 155 -13.27 -3.98 -15.18
CA TYR A 155 -12.12 -4.21 -16.05
C TYR A 155 -11.91 -5.70 -16.36
N PHE A 156 -12.15 -6.56 -15.37
CA PHE A 156 -11.98 -8.01 -15.53
C PHE A 156 -13.15 -8.62 -16.31
N ASP A 157 -14.39 -8.19 -16.05
CA ASP A 157 -15.58 -8.63 -16.79
C ASP A 157 -15.44 -8.42 -18.29
N LYS A 158 -14.91 -7.26 -18.71
CA LYS A 158 -14.68 -6.92 -20.11
C LYS A 158 -13.79 -7.95 -20.84
N TYR A 159 -12.86 -8.56 -20.13
CA TYR A 159 -11.87 -9.51 -20.68
C TYR A 159 -11.99 -10.91 -20.05
N SER A 160 -13.14 -11.20 -19.45
CA SER A 160 -13.42 -12.50 -18.83
C SER A 160 -13.70 -13.56 -19.90
N PRO A 161 -13.28 -14.83 -19.70
CA PRO A 161 -12.58 -15.36 -18.52
C PRO A 161 -11.05 -15.30 -18.59
N GLN A 162 -10.46 -14.60 -19.57
CA GLN A 162 -9.01 -14.63 -19.79
C GLN A 162 -8.23 -13.77 -18.79
N ALA A 163 -8.79 -12.63 -18.38
CA ALA A 163 -8.21 -11.76 -17.37
C ALA A 163 -8.58 -12.26 -15.97
N VAL A 164 -7.61 -12.85 -15.26
CA VAL A 164 -7.77 -13.42 -13.91
C VAL A 164 -6.94 -12.68 -12.85
N ASP A 165 -5.98 -11.88 -13.32
CA ASP A 165 -5.04 -11.04 -12.57
C ASP A 165 -4.59 -9.85 -13.45
N GLU A 166 -3.83 -8.90 -12.90
CA GLU A 166 -3.38 -7.74 -13.69
C GLU A 166 -2.41 -8.13 -14.83
N TRP A 167 -1.66 -9.22 -14.68
CA TRP A 167 -0.80 -9.74 -15.75
C TRP A 167 -1.59 -10.09 -17.01
N THR A 168 -2.60 -10.94 -16.87
CA THR A 168 -3.46 -11.40 -17.96
C THR A 168 -4.38 -10.29 -18.46
N LEU A 169 -4.86 -9.43 -17.56
CA LEU A 169 -5.60 -8.21 -17.91
C LEU A 169 -4.76 -7.29 -18.81
N SER A 170 -3.49 -7.05 -18.44
CA SER A 170 -2.59 -6.19 -19.21
C SER A 170 -2.32 -6.75 -20.62
N ILE A 171 -2.18 -8.07 -20.74
CA ILE A 171 -2.07 -8.74 -22.05
C ILE A 171 -3.35 -8.54 -22.87
N ALA A 172 -4.51 -8.77 -22.27
CA ALA A 172 -5.79 -8.61 -22.94
C ALA A 172 -6.02 -7.17 -23.42
N MET A 173 -5.75 -6.19 -22.55
CA MET A 173 -5.80 -4.76 -22.88
C MET A 173 -4.82 -4.40 -23.99
N ALA A 174 -3.57 -4.87 -23.94
CA ALA A 174 -2.58 -4.58 -24.99
C ALA A 174 -3.01 -5.12 -26.36
N ASN A 175 -3.73 -6.26 -26.39
CA ASN A 175 -4.29 -6.81 -27.62
C ASN A 175 -5.54 -6.05 -28.09
N ASP A 176 -6.31 -5.47 -27.18
CA ASP A 176 -7.51 -4.66 -27.45
C ASP A 176 -7.19 -3.16 -27.62
N THR A 177 -6.37 -2.84 -28.63
CA THR A 177 -5.99 -1.45 -28.94
C THR A 177 -7.20 -0.60 -29.35
N ALA A 178 -8.21 -1.20 -30.00
CA ALA A 178 -9.45 -0.51 -30.39
C ALA A 178 -10.32 -0.14 -29.17
N GLY A 179 -10.32 -0.97 -28.12
CA GLY A 179 -11.04 -0.74 -26.88
C GLY A 179 -10.28 0.09 -25.83
N GLY A 180 -9.21 0.79 -26.22
CA GLY A 180 -8.45 1.73 -25.38
C GLY A 180 -7.05 1.26 -24.98
N GLY A 181 -6.70 0.00 -25.20
CA GLY A 181 -5.36 -0.49 -24.87
C GLY A 181 -5.05 -0.45 -23.36
N LEU A 182 -3.76 -0.46 -23.03
CA LEU A 182 -3.28 -0.25 -21.64
C LEU A 182 -3.60 1.14 -21.07
N SER A 183 -3.98 2.13 -21.90
CA SER A 183 -4.29 3.48 -21.43
C SER A 183 -5.52 3.54 -20.51
N GLN A 184 -6.36 2.50 -20.54
CA GLN A 184 -7.45 2.29 -19.60
C GLN A 184 -6.97 2.30 -18.13
N LEU A 185 -5.76 1.79 -17.86
CA LEU A 185 -5.16 1.78 -16.52
C LEU A 185 -4.75 3.18 -16.08
N GLU A 186 -4.27 4.03 -16.99
CA GLU A 186 -3.96 5.42 -16.64
C GLU A 186 -5.23 6.20 -16.28
N GLN A 187 -6.33 5.98 -17.01
CA GLN A 187 -7.62 6.55 -16.67
C GLN A 187 -8.07 6.10 -15.28
N HIS A 188 -7.93 4.80 -14.97
CA HIS A 188 -8.21 4.26 -13.64
C HIS A 188 -7.41 4.98 -12.54
N TYR A 189 -6.07 5.05 -12.68
CA TYR A 189 -5.23 5.75 -11.70
C TYR A 189 -5.61 7.22 -11.52
N ASN A 190 -6.16 7.84 -12.57
CA ASN A 190 -6.58 9.21 -12.53
C ASN A 190 -7.89 9.44 -11.77
N THR A 191 -8.84 8.50 -11.85
CA THR A 191 -10.22 8.71 -11.40
C THR A 191 -10.65 7.82 -10.24
N PHE A 192 -9.97 6.70 -9.99
CA PHE A 192 -10.39 5.75 -8.97
C PHE A 192 -10.26 6.30 -7.57
N ILE A 193 -9.14 6.94 -7.21
CA ILE A 193 -9.00 7.71 -5.97
C ILE A 193 -8.71 9.16 -6.33
N THR A 194 -9.50 10.06 -5.75
CA THR A 194 -9.46 11.50 -5.99
C THR A 194 -9.02 12.26 -4.73
N GLU A 195 -8.85 13.58 -4.84
CA GLU A 195 -8.57 14.42 -3.68
C GLU A 195 -9.71 14.38 -2.66
N GLU A 196 -10.96 14.32 -3.14
CA GLU A 196 -12.14 14.28 -2.30
C GLU A 196 -12.20 13.00 -1.46
N ASP A 197 -11.79 11.86 -2.02
CA ASP A 197 -11.65 10.61 -1.25
C ASP A 197 -10.71 10.78 -0.05
N ILE A 198 -9.55 11.41 -0.24
CA ILE A 198 -8.57 11.64 0.84
C ILE A 198 -9.11 12.62 1.88
N ALA A 199 -9.86 13.62 1.44
CA ALA A 199 -10.55 14.55 2.32
C ALA A 199 -11.63 13.85 3.16
N GLN A 200 -12.41 12.95 2.56
CA GLN A 200 -13.43 12.15 3.22
C GLN A 200 -12.82 11.15 4.22
N ILE A 201 -11.69 10.52 3.89
CA ILE A 201 -10.94 9.66 4.84
C ILE A 201 -10.62 10.43 6.13
N ALA A 202 -10.09 11.66 6.02
CA ALA A 202 -9.90 12.51 7.20
C ALA A 202 -11.24 12.89 7.87
N GLY A 203 -12.25 13.20 7.06
CA GLY A 203 -13.59 13.61 7.50
C GLY A 203 -14.34 12.58 8.33
N VAL A 204 -14.10 11.28 8.11
CA VAL A 204 -14.67 10.19 8.92
C VAL A 204 -13.77 9.79 10.10
N GLY A 205 -12.75 10.59 10.42
CA GLY A 205 -11.90 10.40 11.60
C GLY A 205 -10.66 9.50 11.39
N LEU A 206 -10.41 9.02 10.16
CA LEU A 206 -9.20 8.23 9.88
C LEU A 206 -7.97 9.13 9.79
N ASN A 207 -6.80 8.54 10.06
CA ASN A 207 -5.53 9.28 10.16
C ASN A 207 -4.37 8.65 9.38
N TRP A 208 -4.58 7.48 8.80
CA TRP A 208 -3.59 6.79 7.97
C TRP A 208 -4.20 6.22 6.69
N ILE A 209 -3.38 6.12 5.66
CA ILE A 209 -3.65 5.30 4.47
C ILE A 209 -2.53 4.29 4.28
N ARG A 210 -2.88 3.04 3.97
CA ARG A 210 -1.95 2.03 3.45
C ARG A 210 -2.06 2.01 1.93
N VAL A 211 -0.93 2.16 1.25
CA VAL A 211 -0.86 2.34 -0.20
C VAL A 211 -0.11 1.18 -0.83
N PRO A 212 -0.85 0.18 -1.36
CA PRO A 212 -0.29 -0.84 -2.23
C PRO A 212 0.38 -0.22 -3.45
N ILE A 213 1.70 -0.34 -3.57
CA ILE A 213 2.46 0.07 -4.76
C ILE A 213 3.03 -1.16 -5.45
N PRO A 214 2.87 -1.29 -6.78
CA PRO A 214 3.49 -2.39 -7.49
C PRO A 214 4.93 -2.10 -7.88
N PHE A 215 5.73 -3.14 -8.10
CA PHE A 215 7.09 -2.98 -8.61
C PHE A 215 7.14 -2.30 -10.00
N TRP A 216 6.11 -2.48 -10.83
CA TRP A 216 6.04 -1.84 -12.16
C TRP A 216 5.80 -0.33 -12.11
N ALA A 217 5.55 0.25 -10.93
CA ALA A 217 5.66 1.69 -10.74
C ALA A 217 7.09 2.21 -11.00
N ILE A 218 8.10 1.35 -10.90
CA ILE A 218 9.52 1.68 -11.14
C ILE A 218 9.96 1.20 -12.52
N GLU A 219 9.80 -0.09 -12.81
CA GLU A 219 10.15 -0.67 -14.10
C GLU A 219 9.52 -2.05 -14.30
N THR A 220 9.49 -2.48 -15.55
CA THR A 220 9.19 -3.85 -15.97
C THR A 220 10.41 -4.47 -16.64
N TRP A 221 10.51 -5.79 -16.59
CA TRP A 221 11.49 -6.56 -17.35
C TRP A 221 11.08 -6.54 -18.84
N PRO A 222 11.89 -5.94 -19.72
CA PRO A 222 11.59 -5.93 -21.13
C PRO A 222 11.69 -7.36 -21.68
N GLY A 223 10.67 -7.77 -22.43
CA GLY A 223 10.74 -9.00 -23.20
C GLY A 223 11.81 -8.89 -24.29
N ASP A 224 12.23 -10.04 -24.80
CA ASP A 224 13.04 -10.12 -26.02
C ASP A 224 12.26 -10.91 -27.10
N PRO A 225 12.72 -11.00 -28.36
CA PRO A 225 11.99 -11.71 -29.41
C PRO A 225 11.66 -13.18 -29.09
N ASN A 226 12.30 -13.77 -28.08
CA ASN A 226 12.16 -15.17 -27.65
C ASN A 226 11.57 -15.30 -26.22
N SER A 227 11.22 -14.20 -25.55
CA SER A 227 10.68 -14.22 -24.18
C SER A 227 9.62 -13.14 -23.95
N PHE A 228 8.50 -13.53 -23.36
CA PHE A 228 7.46 -12.59 -22.95
C PHE A 228 7.98 -11.72 -21.80
N GLY A 229 8.01 -10.40 -22.03
CA GLY A 229 8.29 -9.41 -20.99
C GLY A 229 7.14 -9.32 -19.98
N GLU A 230 7.36 -8.54 -18.93
CA GLU A 230 6.29 -8.23 -17.98
C GLU A 230 5.30 -7.24 -18.64
N PRO A 231 4.00 -7.57 -18.74
CA PRO A 231 3.05 -6.88 -19.62
C PRO A 231 2.48 -5.59 -19.03
N PHE A 232 2.88 -5.22 -17.81
CA PHE A 232 2.29 -4.11 -17.06
C PHE A 232 2.55 -2.74 -17.69
N LEU A 233 1.66 -1.78 -17.39
CA LEU A 233 1.87 -0.37 -17.72
C LEU A 233 2.95 0.24 -16.82
N ALA A 234 4.20 0.13 -17.25
CA ALA A 234 5.35 0.56 -16.47
C ALA A 234 5.35 2.07 -16.19
N ARG A 235 5.74 2.45 -14.96
CA ARG A 235 6.02 3.82 -14.49
C ARG A 235 4.85 4.79 -14.42
N THR A 236 3.72 4.50 -15.04
CA THR A 236 2.59 5.44 -15.07
C THR A 236 1.99 5.66 -13.68
N SER A 237 1.83 4.60 -12.88
CA SER A 237 1.28 4.69 -11.52
C SER A 237 2.11 5.59 -10.59
N TRP A 238 3.43 5.72 -10.82
CA TRP A 238 4.31 6.59 -10.04
C TRP A 238 3.86 8.05 -10.03
N THR A 239 3.39 8.57 -11.17
CA THR A 239 2.88 9.95 -11.28
C THR A 239 1.68 10.17 -10.36
N TYR A 240 0.77 9.20 -10.33
CA TYR A 240 -0.44 9.25 -9.52
C TYR A 240 -0.16 9.00 -8.03
N PHE A 241 0.84 8.17 -7.72
CA PHE A 241 1.36 8.01 -6.36
C PHE A 241 1.89 9.33 -5.80
N LEU A 242 2.70 10.08 -6.56
CA LEU A 242 3.18 11.40 -6.12
C LEU A 242 2.03 12.40 -5.89
N ARG A 243 0.99 12.36 -6.72
CA ARG A 243 -0.21 13.19 -6.54
C ARG A 243 -0.95 12.83 -5.26
N LEU A 244 -1.15 11.54 -5.01
CA LEU A 244 -1.75 11.01 -3.77
C LEU A 244 -0.98 11.46 -2.53
N LEU A 245 0.36 11.42 -2.55
CA LEU A 245 1.18 11.93 -1.43
C LEU A 245 0.95 13.42 -1.16
N GLY A 246 0.72 14.22 -2.21
CA GLY A 246 0.34 15.62 -2.09
C GLY A 246 -0.99 15.79 -1.35
N TRP A 247 -2.00 14.99 -1.70
CA TRP A 247 -3.29 14.98 -1.00
C TRP A 247 -3.17 14.52 0.44
N ALA A 248 -2.50 13.39 0.71
CA ALA A 248 -2.29 12.87 2.06
C ALA A 248 -1.67 13.94 2.97
N ARG A 249 -0.64 14.64 2.46
CA ARG A 249 -0.01 15.77 3.13
C ARG A 249 -0.97 16.94 3.38
N LYS A 250 -1.74 17.35 2.37
CA LYS A 250 -2.71 18.46 2.47
C LYS A 250 -3.73 18.25 3.59
N TYR A 251 -4.12 17.00 3.85
CA TYR A 251 -5.08 16.64 4.91
C TYR A 251 -4.42 16.07 6.19
N GLY A 252 -3.09 16.04 6.28
CA GLY A 252 -2.35 15.56 7.45
C GLY A 252 -2.40 14.05 7.68
N ILE A 253 -2.75 13.27 6.66
CA ILE A 253 -2.82 11.81 6.71
C ILE A 253 -1.42 11.21 6.54
N ARG A 254 -1.06 10.25 7.40
CA ARG A 254 0.20 9.48 7.29
C ARG A 254 0.05 8.31 6.32
N VAL A 255 1.18 7.90 5.74
CA VAL A 255 1.22 6.86 4.71
C VAL A 255 2.03 5.67 5.20
N PHE A 256 1.39 4.50 5.18
CA PHE A 256 2.08 3.22 5.14
C PHE A 256 2.25 2.85 3.66
N LEU A 257 3.48 2.99 3.13
CA LEU A 257 3.80 2.52 1.79
C LEU A 257 4.02 1.01 1.82
N ASP A 258 3.34 0.25 0.97
CA ASP A 258 3.43 -1.21 0.94
C ASP A 258 3.85 -1.68 -0.46
N LEU A 259 5.01 -2.35 -0.58
CA LEU A 259 5.42 -3.00 -1.82
C LEU A 259 4.59 -4.28 -1.99
N HIS A 260 3.45 -4.08 -2.63
CA HIS A 260 2.36 -5.06 -2.65
C HIS A 260 2.60 -6.17 -3.67
N THR A 261 3.39 -5.88 -4.71
CA THR A 261 3.77 -6.85 -5.74
C THR A 261 5.27 -6.86 -5.93
N VAL A 262 5.83 -8.06 -6.10
CA VAL A 262 7.24 -8.26 -6.40
C VAL A 262 7.41 -9.18 -7.61
N PRO A 263 8.52 -9.09 -8.36
CA PRO A 263 8.77 -9.94 -9.52
C PRO A 263 8.58 -11.43 -9.21
N GLY A 264 7.90 -12.13 -10.11
CA GLY A 264 7.64 -13.56 -9.98
C GLY A 264 6.55 -13.95 -8.99
N SER A 265 5.87 -12.99 -8.35
CA SER A 265 4.84 -13.24 -7.33
C SER A 265 5.35 -13.91 -6.05
N GLN A 266 5.01 -13.33 -4.91
CA GLN A 266 5.36 -13.81 -3.57
C GLN A 266 4.33 -14.73 -2.93
N ASN A 267 3.10 -14.81 -3.48
CA ASN A 267 2.02 -15.65 -2.93
C ASN A 267 1.20 -16.40 -3.99
N GLY A 268 1.36 -16.06 -5.27
CA GLY A 268 0.62 -16.69 -6.35
C GLY A 268 -0.85 -16.31 -6.40
N ASN A 269 -1.26 -15.22 -5.75
CA ASN A 269 -2.62 -14.67 -5.77
C ASN A 269 -2.75 -13.53 -6.79
N ASN A 270 -3.98 -13.20 -7.19
CA ASN A 270 -4.26 -12.12 -8.15
C ASN A 270 -3.71 -10.75 -7.70
N HIS A 271 -3.81 -10.43 -6.41
CA HIS A 271 -3.35 -9.19 -5.80
C HIS A 271 -1.81 -9.08 -5.69
N SER A 272 -1.05 -10.13 -6.02
CA SER A 272 0.39 -10.01 -6.29
C SER A 272 0.71 -9.56 -7.72
N GLY A 273 -0.32 -9.27 -8.52
CA GLY A 273 -0.24 -8.91 -9.94
C GLY A 273 -0.18 -10.12 -10.87
N ARG A 274 0.11 -11.32 -10.36
CA ARG A 274 0.18 -12.56 -11.14
C ARG A 274 -0.18 -13.78 -10.28
N LEU A 275 -1.25 -14.47 -10.66
CA LEU A 275 -1.59 -15.79 -10.14
C LEU A 275 -0.47 -16.78 -10.47
N SER A 276 -0.24 -17.72 -9.55
CA SER A 276 0.66 -18.89 -9.60
C SER A 276 1.55 -19.06 -10.86
N PRO A 277 2.86 -19.36 -10.70
CA PRO A 277 3.50 -19.85 -9.47
C PRO A 277 4.07 -18.73 -8.60
N VAL A 278 4.32 -19.05 -7.33
CA VAL A 278 5.26 -18.29 -6.49
C VAL A 278 6.68 -18.50 -7.03
N ASN A 279 7.29 -17.44 -7.53
CA ASN A 279 8.62 -17.46 -8.12
C ASN A 279 9.51 -16.33 -7.55
N PHE A 280 9.05 -15.61 -6.53
CA PHE A 280 9.88 -14.81 -5.64
C PHE A 280 10.50 -15.71 -4.58
N LEU A 281 11.84 -15.71 -4.45
CA LEU A 281 12.60 -16.59 -3.54
C LEU A 281 12.33 -18.11 -3.70
N SER A 282 11.62 -18.50 -4.75
CA SER A 282 11.26 -19.87 -5.09
C SER A 282 11.42 -20.09 -6.60
N GLY A 283 11.60 -21.34 -7.01
CA GLY A 283 11.77 -21.70 -8.42
C GLY A 283 13.08 -21.20 -9.06
N ASN A 284 13.22 -21.44 -10.37
CA ASN A 284 14.47 -21.19 -11.10
C ASN A 284 14.86 -19.69 -11.16
N MET A 285 13.89 -18.78 -11.05
CA MET A 285 14.14 -17.34 -11.07
C MET A 285 14.07 -16.71 -9.67
N GLY A 286 13.91 -17.52 -8.61
CA GLY A 286 13.71 -17.06 -7.24
C GLY A 286 14.71 -16.02 -6.76
N LEU A 287 16.01 -16.30 -6.92
CA LEU A 287 17.07 -15.39 -6.51
C LEU A 287 17.15 -14.13 -7.40
N ALA A 288 16.94 -14.27 -8.72
CA ALA A 288 16.95 -13.13 -9.63
C ALA A 288 15.78 -12.17 -9.33
N ASN A 289 14.59 -12.73 -9.05
CA ASN A 289 13.42 -11.97 -8.62
C ASN A 289 13.64 -11.30 -7.26
N ALA A 290 14.31 -11.98 -6.32
CA ALA A 290 14.67 -11.40 -5.03
C ALA A 290 15.66 -10.24 -5.15
N GLU A 291 16.71 -10.37 -5.98
CA GLU A 291 17.66 -9.28 -6.23
C GLU A 291 16.99 -8.06 -6.90
N ARG A 292 16.07 -8.29 -7.85
CA ARG A 292 15.23 -7.21 -8.41
C ARG A 292 14.37 -6.56 -7.34
N THR A 293 13.79 -7.36 -6.45
CA THR A 293 12.99 -6.85 -5.32
C THR A 293 13.83 -5.97 -4.39
N LEU A 294 15.05 -6.39 -4.05
CA LEU A 294 15.99 -5.57 -3.26
C LEU A 294 16.34 -4.25 -3.97
N TYR A 295 16.45 -4.24 -5.29
CA TYR A 295 16.62 -3.00 -6.05
C TYR A 295 15.40 -2.07 -5.91
N TYR A 296 14.18 -2.58 -5.99
CA TYR A 296 12.97 -1.77 -5.78
C TYR A 296 12.84 -1.26 -4.34
N VAL A 297 13.13 -2.11 -3.36
CA VAL A 297 13.21 -1.73 -1.94
C VAL A 297 14.23 -0.59 -1.75
N ARG A 298 15.38 -0.65 -2.42
CA ARG A 298 16.38 0.43 -2.40
C ARG A 298 15.84 1.73 -2.96
N VAL A 299 15.26 1.69 -4.17
CA VAL A 299 14.73 2.87 -4.86
C VAL A 299 13.67 3.56 -4.00
N LEU A 300 12.72 2.79 -3.46
CA LEU A 300 11.67 3.32 -2.58
C LEU A 300 12.27 3.85 -1.28
N THR A 301 13.23 3.16 -0.68
CA THR A 301 13.90 3.61 0.55
C THR A 301 14.62 4.94 0.36
N GLU A 302 15.41 5.08 -0.72
CA GLU A 302 16.10 6.32 -1.05
C GLU A 302 15.09 7.46 -1.29
N PHE A 303 13.96 7.16 -1.94
CA PHE A 303 12.89 8.13 -2.18
C PHE A 303 12.22 8.60 -0.87
N ILE A 304 11.70 7.69 -0.06
CA ILE A 304 10.92 8.01 1.15
C ILE A 304 11.78 8.58 2.29
N SER A 305 13.09 8.34 2.25
CA SER A 305 14.02 8.87 3.27
C SER A 305 14.41 10.34 3.04
N GLN A 306 14.01 10.93 1.92
CA GLN A 306 14.20 12.35 1.68
C GLN A 306 13.45 13.19 2.72
N PRO A 307 13.97 14.37 3.13
CA PRO A 307 13.30 15.25 4.10
C PRO A 307 11.85 15.60 3.73
N ALA A 308 11.55 15.65 2.43
CA ALA A 308 10.23 15.92 1.88
C ALA A 308 9.19 14.81 2.13
N PHE A 309 9.62 13.57 2.40
CA PHE A 309 8.72 12.41 2.48
C PHE A 309 8.82 11.64 3.80
N ARG A 310 9.96 11.71 4.50
CA ARG A 310 10.22 10.90 5.70
C ARG A 310 9.18 11.03 6.82
N ASP A 311 8.58 12.21 6.96
CA ASP A 311 7.57 12.49 7.99
C ASP A 311 6.15 12.11 7.53
N LEU A 312 5.95 12.05 6.20
CA LEU A 312 4.68 11.65 5.58
C LEU A 312 4.57 10.13 5.45
N ILE A 313 5.68 9.45 5.15
CA ILE A 313 5.76 8.00 4.92
C ILE A 313 6.66 7.38 6.02
N PRO A 314 6.17 7.28 7.26
CA PRO A 314 6.95 6.74 8.37
C PRO A 314 7.04 5.20 8.36
N VAL A 315 6.28 4.49 7.53
CA VAL A 315 6.26 3.01 7.46
C VAL A 315 6.45 2.55 6.01
N PHE A 316 7.31 1.54 5.84
CA PHE A 316 7.52 0.86 4.56
C PHE A 316 7.41 -0.66 4.72
N GLY A 317 6.36 -1.25 4.14
CA GLY A 317 6.17 -2.69 3.97
C GLY A 317 6.98 -3.19 2.79
N ILE A 318 7.94 -4.06 3.06
CA ILE A 318 8.94 -4.41 2.04
C ILE A 318 8.49 -5.53 1.10
N VAL A 319 7.55 -6.37 1.53
CA VAL A 319 6.88 -7.40 0.71
C VAL A 319 5.54 -7.73 1.36
N ASN A 320 4.43 -7.48 0.66
CA ASN A 320 3.10 -7.88 1.11
C ASN A 320 2.91 -9.40 1.06
N GLU A 321 2.34 -10.02 2.08
CA GLU A 321 1.82 -11.39 2.04
C GLU A 321 2.77 -12.45 1.44
N ALA A 322 4.07 -12.42 1.74
CA ALA A 322 4.99 -13.45 1.24
C ALA A 322 4.62 -14.84 1.79
N LEU A 323 4.32 -15.80 0.91
CA LEU A 323 3.80 -17.12 1.30
C LEU A 323 4.93 -18.01 1.84
N LEU A 324 5.18 -17.92 3.15
CA LEU A 324 6.26 -18.63 3.85
C LEU A 324 6.21 -20.14 3.63
N GLY A 325 5.02 -20.74 3.61
CA GLY A 325 4.83 -22.18 3.39
C GLY A 325 5.36 -22.69 2.05
N VAL A 326 5.52 -21.82 1.04
CA VAL A 326 6.09 -22.15 -0.28
C VAL A 326 7.54 -21.67 -0.40
N ILE A 327 7.85 -20.48 0.10
CA ILE A 327 9.19 -19.88 0.01
C ILE A 327 10.20 -20.57 0.93
N GLY A 328 9.76 -20.98 2.12
CA GLY A 328 10.61 -21.51 3.18
C GLY A 328 11.21 -20.42 4.07
N ILE A 329 11.32 -20.73 5.37
CA ILE A 329 11.72 -19.77 6.41
C ILE A 329 13.13 -19.21 6.21
N ASP A 330 14.09 -20.06 5.84
CA ASP A 330 15.50 -19.67 5.72
C ASP A 330 15.70 -18.64 4.60
N ALA A 331 15.05 -18.85 3.45
CA ALA A 331 15.13 -17.93 2.33
C ALA A 331 14.46 -16.58 2.65
N LEU A 332 13.26 -16.61 3.24
CA LEU A 332 12.49 -15.40 3.54
C LEU A 332 13.17 -14.55 4.62
N THR A 333 13.62 -15.16 5.72
CA THR A 333 14.29 -14.44 6.81
C THR A 333 15.67 -13.91 6.40
N SER A 334 16.41 -14.64 5.56
CA SER A 334 17.67 -14.15 4.98
C SER A 334 17.44 -12.92 4.10
N PHE A 335 16.40 -12.94 3.26
CA PHE A 335 16.00 -11.79 2.45
C PHE A 335 15.62 -10.59 3.33
N TYR A 336 14.80 -10.80 4.37
CA TYR A 336 14.42 -9.72 5.30
C TYR A 336 15.61 -9.13 6.05
N LEU A 337 16.58 -9.95 6.49
CA LEU A 337 17.81 -9.45 7.10
C LEU A 337 18.66 -8.63 6.11
N GLN A 338 18.75 -9.08 4.85
CA GLN A 338 19.48 -8.36 3.79
C GLN A 338 18.81 -7.02 3.46
N ALA A 339 17.48 -7.01 3.30
CA ALA A 339 16.69 -5.80 3.09
C ALA A 339 16.83 -4.84 4.28
N HIS A 340 16.70 -5.32 5.51
CA HIS A 340 16.91 -4.53 6.72
C HIS A 340 18.30 -3.88 6.72
N SER A 341 19.36 -4.67 6.48
CA SER A 341 20.74 -4.18 6.47
C SER A 341 20.96 -3.12 5.39
N MET A 342 20.37 -3.30 4.21
CA MET A 342 20.41 -2.34 3.12
C MET A 342 19.70 -1.03 3.50
N ILE A 343 18.47 -1.13 4.01
CA ILE A 343 17.65 0.03 4.40
C ILE A 343 18.36 0.83 5.49
N ARG A 344 18.86 0.17 6.55
CA ARG A 344 19.61 0.86 7.61
C ARG A 344 20.96 1.39 7.13
N GLY A 345 21.59 0.76 6.15
CA GLY A 345 22.79 1.29 5.48
C GLY A 345 22.53 2.60 4.72
N ILE A 346 21.32 2.78 4.16
CA ILE A 346 20.90 4.01 3.47
C ILE A 346 20.45 5.08 4.47
N THR A 347 19.66 4.67 5.45
CA THR A 347 18.87 5.59 6.29
C THR A 347 19.56 5.95 7.59
N GLY A 348 20.45 5.10 8.09
CA GLY A 348 21.00 5.18 9.45
C GLY A 348 20.09 4.54 10.50
N TYR A 349 20.45 4.72 11.77
CA TYR A 349 19.76 4.14 12.92
C TYR A 349 19.15 5.23 13.81
N GLY A 350 18.10 4.89 14.55
CA GLY A 350 17.44 5.75 15.53
C GLY A 350 16.37 6.67 14.95
N ALA A 351 15.68 7.39 15.83
CA ALA A 351 14.56 8.24 15.45
C ALA A 351 14.96 9.31 14.41
N GLY A 352 14.10 9.49 13.40
CA GLY A 352 14.29 10.46 12.31
C GLY A 352 15.17 10.00 11.13
N ASN A 353 15.74 8.79 11.19
CA ASN A 353 16.64 8.22 10.19
C ASN A 353 15.94 7.18 9.29
N GLY A 354 14.94 7.58 8.50
CA GLY A 354 14.18 6.68 7.61
C GLY A 354 12.91 6.05 8.23
N PRO A 355 12.25 5.10 7.55
CA PRO A 355 10.98 4.53 8.00
C PRO A 355 11.17 3.38 9.00
N TYR A 356 10.07 3.04 9.67
CA TYR A 356 9.86 1.70 10.21
C TYR A 356 9.76 0.70 9.05
N ILE A 357 10.41 -0.45 9.19
CA ILE A 357 10.38 -1.54 8.21
C ILE A 357 9.30 -2.52 8.66
N ALA A 358 8.23 -2.63 7.89
CA ALA A 358 7.17 -3.60 8.11
C ALA A 358 7.45 -4.89 7.32
N ILE A 359 7.33 -6.03 8.01
CA ILE A 359 7.33 -7.37 7.41
C ILE A 359 5.97 -8.02 7.67
N HIS A 360 5.40 -8.65 6.65
CA HIS A 360 4.18 -9.44 6.81
C HIS A 360 4.48 -10.77 7.54
N ASP A 361 3.52 -11.27 8.32
CA ASP A 361 3.64 -12.49 9.15
C ASP A 361 3.80 -13.82 8.35
N GLY A 362 3.78 -13.76 7.03
CA GLY A 362 3.90 -14.90 6.14
C GLY A 362 2.83 -15.98 6.34
N PHE A 363 1.65 -15.60 6.81
CA PHE A 363 0.53 -16.47 7.21
C PHE A 363 0.90 -17.43 8.35
N GLN A 364 1.82 -17.02 9.23
CA GLN A 364 2.13 -17.72 10.48
C GLN A 364 1.50 -17.02 11.67
N SER A 365 1.42 -17.71 12.80
CA SER A 365 1.01 -17.08 14.05
C SER A 365 2.03 -16.01 14.48
N LEU A 366 1.59 -14.96 15.16
CA LEU A 366 2.46 -13.82 15.50
C LEU A 366 3.63 -14.21 16.42
N ASP A 367 3.44 -15.20 17.28
CA ASP A 367 4.47 -15.74 18.18
C ASP A 367 5.60 -16.44 17.43
N PHE A 368 5.36 -16.90 16.20
CA PHE A 368 6.40 -17.46 15.33
C PHE A 368 7.53 -16.45 15.07
N TRP A 369 7.18 -15.16 14.97
CA TRP A 369 8.13 -14.09 14.69
C TRP A 369 8.77 -13.52 15.95
N ALA A 370 8.38 -14.00 17.14
CA ALA A 370 8.96 -13.55 18.40
C ALA A 370 10.49 -13.76 18.39
N GLY A 371 11.24 -12.66 18.54
CA GLY A 371 12.68 -12.67 18.57
C GLY A 371 13.37 -12.56 17.20
N PHE A 372 12.64 -12.65 16.08
CA PHE A 372 13.24 -12.37 14.76
C PHE A 372 13.73 -10.92 14.72
N LEU A 373 15.02 -10.73 14.43
CA LEU A 373 15.68 -9.41 14.46
C LEU A 373 15.52 -8.65 15.79
N ALA A 374 15.40 -9.36 16.93
CA ALA A 374 15.28 -8.75 18.25
C ALA A 374 16.33 -7.65 18.50
N GLY A 375 15.88 -6.50 19.01
CA GLY A 375 16.73 -5.33 19.25
C GLY A 375 17.07 -4.50 18.02
N SER A 376 16.55 -4.87 16.83
CA SER A 376 16.71 -4.06 15.62
C SER A 376 15.91 -2.77 15.69
N ASP A 377 16.45 -1.76 15.03
CA ASP A 377 15.89 -0.42 15.02
C ASP A 377 14.64 -0.36 14.12
N ARG A 378 13.51 0.05 14.70
CA ARG A 378 12.25 0.40 14.00
C ARG A 378 11.75 -0.69 13.04
N MET A 379 11.38 -1.83 13.62
CA MET A 379 10.69 -2.92 12.93
C MET A 379 9.19 -2.90 13.27
N ILE A 380 8.36 -3.36 12.33
CA ILE A 380 6.92 -3.60 12.48
C ILE A 380 6.62 -5.01 12.00
N LEU A 381 5.81 -5.75 12.75
CA LEU A 381 5.14 -6.95 12.26
C LEU A 381 3.75 -6.56 11.76
N ASP A 382 3.45 -6.92 10.52
CA ASP A 382 2.17 -6.68 9.86
C ASP A 382 1.39 -8.01 9.75
N THR A 383 0.11 -8.00 10.13
CA THR A 383 -0.76 -9.19 10.11
C THR A 383 -2.11 -8.90 9.49
N HIS A 384 -2.63 -9.88 8.75
CA HIS A 384 -3.83 -9.76 7.94
C HIS A 384 -4.93 -10.75 8.37
N PRO A 385 -5.60 -10.50 9.51
CA PRO A 385 -6.66 -11.36 10.01
C PRO A 385 -7.95 -11.28 9.17
N TYR A 386 -8.39 -12.44 8.67
CA TYR A 386 -9.69 -12.64 8.04
C TYR A 386 -10.34 -13.93 8.53
N PHE A 387 -11.65 -13.91 8.82
CA PHE A 387 -12.43 -15.15 8.99
C PHE A 387 -12.89 -15.73 7.64
N SER A 388 -12.97 -14.91 6.61
CA SER A 388 -13.51 -15.25 5.28
C SER A 388 -12.91 -16.49 4.63
N PHE A 389 -11.64 -16.79 4.88
CA PHE A 389 -10.89 -17.81 4.16
C PHE A 389 -10.53 -19.05 5.00
N GLY A 390 -10.99 -19.11 6.26
CA GLY A 390 -10.70 -20.21 7.21
C GLY A 390 -11.63 -21.42 7.09
N GLY A 391 -12.60 -21.39 6.17
CA GLY A 391 -13.64 -22.41 6.00
C GLY A 391 -15.05 -21.82 6.14
N ILE A 392 -16.08 -22.61 5.78
CA ILE A 392 -17.47 -22.17 5.89
C ILE A 392 -17.95 -22.29 7.34
N ASP A 393 -18.34 -21.16 7.92
CA ASP A 393 -19.01 -21.07 9.21
C ASP A 393 -20.31 -20.29 9.03
N THR A 394 -21.44 -20.97 9.16
CA THR A 394 -22.78 -20.43 8.86
C THR A 394 -23.47 -19.79 10.08
N SER A 395 -22.71 -19.46 11.11
CA SER A 395 -23.28 -18.86 12.32
C SER A 395 -23.89 -17.49 11.99
N PRO A 396 -25.15 -17.23 12.36
CA PRO A 396 -25.83 -15.99 11.98
C PRO A 396 -25.18 -14.78 12.66
N ILE A 397 -24.97 -13.71 11.89
CA ILE A 397 -24.51 -12.41 12.41
C ILE A 397 -25.69 -11.51 12.78
N ALA A 398 -26.82 -11.65 12.07
CA ALA A 398 -28.06 -10.90 12.31
C ALA A 398 -28.90 -11.49 13.47
N THR A 399 -28.24 -11.88 14.58
CA THR A 399 -28.89 -12.36 15.81
C THR A 399 -28.20 -11.76 17.03
N PRO A 400 -28.91 -11.58 18.16
CA PRO A 400 -28.24 -11.32 19.43
C PRO A 400 -27.44 -12.54 19.94
N ASP A 401 -26.40 -12.28 20.72
CA ASP A 401 -25.68 -13.26 21.53
C ASP A 401 -26.46 -13.62 22.81
N ALA A 402 -25.89 -14.50 23.65
CA ALA A 402 -26.52 -14.93 24.90
C ALA A 402 -26.81 -13.78 25.91
N ASN A 403 -26.16 -12.62 25.74
CA ASN A 403 -26.33 -11.44 26.56
C ASN A 403 -27.19 -10.35 25.88
N GLY A 404 -27.75 -10.63 24.69
CA GLY A 404 -28.56 -9.68 23.93
C GLY A 404 -27.76 -8.71 23.05
N ARG A 405 -26.44 -8.87 22.90
CA ARG A 405 -25.63 -8.01 22.01
C ARG A 405 -25.74 -8.46 20.55
N PRO A 406 -25.87 -7.55 19.56
CA PRO A 406 -25.89 -7.92 18.14
C PRO A 406 -24.63 -8.69 17.69
N GLY A 407 -24.71 -9.39 16.56
CA GLY A 407 -23.53 -10.02 15.92
C GLY A 407 -23.36 -11.51 16.23
N GLY A 408 -24.24 -12.10 17.03
CA GLY A 408 -24.15 -13.51 17.43
C GLY A 408 -22.81 -13.83 18.09
N LYS A 409 -22.09 -14.84 17.59
CA LYS A 409 -20.78 -15.22 18.16
C LYS A 409 -19.62 -14.38 17.63
N TRP A 410 -19.79 -13.68 16.51
CA TRP A 410 -18.69 -13.08 15.74
C TRP A 410 -17.90 -12.01 16.49
N PRO A 411 -18.53 -11.05 17.20
CA PRO A 411 -17.77 -10.05 17.97
C PRO A 411 -16.84 -10.70 19.01
N ARG A 412 -17.38 -11.66 19.77
CA ARG A 412 -16.61 -12.38 20.79
C ARG A 412 -15.50 -13.23 20.18
N GLN A 413 -15.76 -13.84 19.03
CA GLN A 413 -14.76 -14.63 18.30
C GLN A 413 -13.61 -13.75 17.79
N ALA A 414 -13.90 -12.56 17.25
CA ALA A 414 -12.86 -11.60 16.84
C ALA A 414 -11.97 -11.19 18.02
N CYS A 415 -12.57 -10.79 19.15
CA CYS A 415 -11.83 -10.44 20.36
C CYS A 415 -10.92 -11.58 20.84
N ASN A 416 -11.44 -12.81 20.86
CA ASN A 416 -10.67 -13.96 21.35
C ASN A 416 -9.57 -14.42 20.37
N ALA A 417 -9.81 -14.30 19.06
CA ALA A 417 -8.86 -14.73 18.04
C ALA A 417 -7.65 -13.78 17.93
N TRP A 418 -7.88 -12.47 18.04
CA TRP A 418 -6.85 -11.48 17.69
C TRP A 418 -6.36 -10.65 18.88
N GLY A 419 -7.19 -10.36 19.88
CA GLY A 419 -6.80 -9.54 21.03
C GLY A 419 -5.60 -10.11 21.81
N PRO A 420 -5.63 -11.39 22.23
CA PRO A 420 -4.50 -12.01 22.93
C PRO A 420 -3.22 -12.09 22.10
N SER A 421 -3.31 -12.46 20.82
CA SER A 421 -2.16 -12.63 19.94
C SER A 421 -1.49 -11.30 19.60
N ILE A 422 -2.27 -10.25 19.32
CA ILE A 422 -1.77 -8.89 19.11
C ILE A 422 -1.06 -8.37 20.37
N ASN A 423 -1.67 -8.53 21.56
CA ASN A 423 -1.02 -8.12 22.82
C ASN A 423 0.29 -8.87 23.09
N ALA A 424 0.31 -10.19 22.83
CA ALA A 424 1.51 -11.00 22.98
C ALA A 424 2.61 -10.56 22.00
N SER A 425 2.25 -10.31 20.74
CA SER A 425 3.16 -9.81 19.71
C SER A 425 3.72 -8.43 20.06
N GLN A 426 2.87 -7.52 20.53
CA GLN A 426 3.29 -6.19 20.97
C GLN A 426 4.32 -6.23 22.10
N SER A 427 4.25 -7.26 22.94
CA SER A 427 5.20 -7.49 24.03
C SER A 427 6.48 -8.20 23.58
N ALA A 428 6.38 -9.15 22.64
CA ALA A 428 7.48 -10.04 22.26
C ALA A 428 8.27 -9.58 21.02
N PHE A 429 7.59 -9.02 20.02
CA PHE A 429 8.18 -8.50 18.78
C PHE A 429 8.43 -6.99 18.86
N GLY A 430 7.47 -6.25 19.43
CA GLY A 430 7.43 -4.79 19.39
C GLY A 430 6.24 -4.31 18.58
N VAL A 431 6.37 -3.22 17.82
CA VAL A 431 5.24 -2.67 17.08
C VAL A 431 4.62 -3.73 16.16
N THR A 432 3.33 -4.01 16.38
CA THR A 432 2.54 -4.94 15.57
C THR A 432 1.29 -4.19 15.14
N VAL A 433 1.00 -4.23 13.83
CA VAL A 433 -0.16 -3.57 13.22
C VAL A 433 -0.98 -4.59 12.46
N THR A 434 -2.28 -4.34 12.36
CA THR A 434 -3.18 -5.10 11.49
C THR A 434 -3.33 -4.36 10.17
N GLY A 435 -2.48 -4.67 9.19
CA GLY A 435 -2.42 -4.00 7.88
C GLY A 435 -3.61 -4.28 6.98
N GLU A 436 -4.35 -5.36 7.22
CA GLU A 436 -5.57 -5.66 6.49
C GLU A 436 -6.58 -6.45 7.34
N TRP A 437 -7.87 -6.13 7.19
CA TRP A 437 -9.01 -6.84 7.74
C TRP A 437 -10.30 -6.37 7.05
N ALA A 438 -11.40 -7.10 7.17
CA ALA A 438 -12.68 -6.74 6.53
C ALA A 438 -13.90 -6.97 7.42
N ALA A 439 -15.02 -6.34 7.04
CA ALA A 439 -16.29 -6.36 7.77
C ALA A 439 -17.13 -7.63 7.52
N SER A 440 -16.74 -8.51 6.60
CA SER A 440 -17.43 -9.78 6.35
C SER A 440 -16.72 -10.95 7.04
N PRO A 441 -17.45 -11.88 7.68
CA PRO A 441 -16.88 -13.11 8.21
C PRO A 441 -16.80 -14.25 7.17
N ASN A 442 -17.20 -14.05 5.92
CA ASN A 442 -17.24 -15.08 4.87
C ASN A 442 -16.60 -14.61 3.55
N ASP A 443 -16.50 -15.53 2.59
CA ASP A 443 -15.93 -15.33 1.25
C ASP A 443 -17.00 -15.03 0.17
N CYS A 444 -18.16 -14.51 0.56
CA CYS A 444 -19.16 -14.03 -0.40
C CYS A 444 -18.73 -12.70 -1.03
N GLY A 445 -19.19 -12.46 -2.25
CA GLY A 445 -18.80 -11.31 -3.06
C GLY A 445 -18.30 -11.72 -4.43
N TYR A 446 -18.73 -10.95 -5.43
CA TYR A 446 -18.34 -11.17 -6.81
C TYR A 446 -16.82 -11.09 -7.00
N PHE A 447 -16.24 -12.14 -7.60
CA PHE A 447 -14.79 -12.34 -7.80
C PHE A 447 -13.91 -12.33 -6.54
N LEU A 448 -14.47 -12.39 -5.33
CA LEU A 448 -13.65 -12.40 -4.10
C LEU A 448 -12.71 -13.62 -4.06
N ARG A 449 -13.16 -14.75 -4.61
CA ARG A 449 -12.38 -15.98 -4.78
C ARG A 449 -11.52 -16.00 -6.06
N GLY A 450 -11.48 -14.90 -6.80
CA GLY A 450 -10.87 -14.77 -8.14
C GLY A 450 -11.89 -14.85 -9.27
N VAL A 451 -11.44 -14.59 -10.50
CA VAL A 451 -12.27 -14.72 -11.71
C VAL A 451 -12.50 -16.19 -12.02
N GLY A 452 -13.77 -16.61 -12.05
CA GLY A 452 -14.19 -17.97 -12.37
C GLY A 452 -14.74 -18.75 -11.17
N PRO A 453 -13.96 -18.97 -10.08
CA PRO A 453 -14.46 -19.64 -8.89
C PRO A 453 -15.54 -18.81 -8.16
N GLU A 454 -16.69 -19.43 -7.90
CA GLU A 454 -17.72 -18.87 -7.02
C GLU A 454 -17.54 -19.37 -5.57
N SER A 455 -18.01 -18.58 -4.59
CA SER A 455 -18.09 -19.06 -3.21
C SER A 455 -19.12 -20.19 -3.11
N THR A 456 -18.81 -21.17 -2.25
CA THR A 456 -19.74 -22.26 -1.92
C THR A 456 -20.50 -22.01 -0.62
N ASN A 457 -20.33 -20.82 -0.03
CA ASN A 457 -21.00 -20.47 1.21
C ASN A 457 -22.51 -20.29 0.98
N PRO A 458 -23.38 -21.00 1.72
CA PRO A 458 -24.82 -20.95 1.51
C PRO A 458 -25.45 -19.59 1.89
N GLN A 459 -24.70 -18.69 2.52
CA GLN A 459 -25.18 -17.37 2.93
C GLN A 459 -24.93 -16.28 1.88
N CYS A 460 -24.33 -16.58 0.71
CA CYS A 460 -23.98 -15.51 -0.23
C CYS A 460 -25.17 -14.73 -0.77
N THR A 461 -26.33 -15.36 -0.97
CA THR A 461 -27.56 -14.60 -1.32
C THR A 461 -27.90 -13.52 -0.29
N GLU A 462 -27.66 -13.78 1.00
CA GLU A 462 -27.90 -12.81 2.06
C GLU A 462 -26.81 -11.73 2.05
N TYR A 463 -25.52 -12.11 2.00
CA TYR A 463 -24.40 -11.16 2.12
C TYR A 463 -24.15 -10.31 0.86
N ASP A 464 -24.46 -10.83 -0.33
CA ASP A 464 -24.33 -10.09 -1.58
C ASP A 464 -25.46 -9.04 -1.74
N ASP A 465 -26.55 -9.16 -0.97
CA ASP A 465 -27.68 -8.21 -0.95
C ASP A 465 -27.44 -7.05 0.04
N TYR A 466 -26.21 -6.55 0.09
CA TYR A 466 -25.77 -5.53 1.06
C TYR A 466 -26.58 -4.22 1.02
N MET A 467 -27.15 -3.88 -0.13
CA MET A 467 -27.99 -2.68 -0.29
C MET A 467 -29.32 -2.79 0.48
N HIS A 468 -29.78 -4.02 0.76
CA HIS A 468 -31.04 -4.31 1.43
C HIS A 468 -30.86 -4.98 2.79
N PHE A 469 -29.66 -4.90 3.38
CA PHE A 469 -29.45 -5.33 4.76
C PHE A 469 -30.48 -4.70 5.70
N ASN A 470 -31.15 -5.56 6.46
CA ASN A 470 -32.06 -5.11 7.51
C ASN A 470 -31.28 -4.57 8.72
N GLU A 471 -31.99 -3.97 9.67
CA GLU A 471 -31.38 -3.36 10.86
C GLU A 471 -30.62 -4.36 11.75
N SER A 472 -31.07 -5.62 11.82
CA SER A 472 -30.36 -6.65 12.61
C SER A 472 -29.04 -7.05 11.97
N MET A 473 -28.99 -7.15 10.63
CA MET A 473 -27.76 -7.40 9.88
C MET A 473 -26.78 -6.24 10.06
N LYS A 474 -27.24 -5.00 9.87
CA LYS A 474 -26.41 -3.79 10.08
C LYS A 474 -25.84 -3.73 11.50
N ALA A 475 -26.68 -3.94 12.52
CA ALA A 475 -26.26 -3.94 13.91
C ALA A 475 -25.25 -5.07 14.20
N GLY A 476 -25.46 -6.26 13.64
CA GLY A 476 -24.55 -7.39 13.81
C GLY A 476 -23.17 -7.16 13.18
N ILE A 477 -23.14 -6.64 11.95
CA ILE A 477 -21.89 -6.29 11.25
C ILE A 477 -21.18 -5.14 11.98
N SER A 478 -21.92 -4.15 12.46
CA SER A 478 -21.35 -3.02 13.21
C SER A 478 -20.66 -3.48 14.49
N GLU A 479 -21.33 -4.30 15.32
CA GLU A 479 -20.72 -4.84 16.56
C GLU A 479 -19.53 -5.76 16.24
N TYR A 480 -19.61 -6.55 15.17
CA TYR A 480 -18.49 -7.38 14.71
C TYR A 480 -17.28 -6.51 14.37
N VAL A 481 -17.47 -5.47 13.56
CA VAL A 481 -16.42 -4.53 13.16
C VAL A 481 -15.79 -3.82 14.35
N LEU A 482 -16.60 -3.29 15.27
CA LEU A 482 -16.10 -2.63 16.49
C LEU A 482 -15.24 -3.60 17.32
N ALA A 483 -15.64 -4.86 17.43
CA ALA A 483 -14.84 -5.87 18.11
C ALA A 483 -13.51 -6.16 17.40
N ILE A 484 -13.43 -6.10 16.07
CA ILE A 484 -12.14 -6.20 15.35
C ILE A 484 -11.25 -5.00 15.66
N MET A 485 -11.81 -3.79 15.58
CA MET A 485 -11.08 -2.55 15.87
C MET A 485 -10.52 -2.54 17.30
N ASP A 486 -11.32 -2.98 18.28
CA ASP A 486 -10.89 -3.12 19.68
C ASP A 486 -9.81 -4.20 19.87
N ALA A 487 -9.96 -5.34 19.19
CA ALA A 487 -9.03 -6.45 19.30
C ALA A 487 -7.65 -6.14 18.69
N THR A 488 -7.64 -5.42 17.57
CA THR A 488 -6.44 -5.15 16.76
C THR A 488 -5.76 -3.83 17.10
N ARG A 489 -6.53 -2.83 17.58
CA ARG A 489 -6.12 -1.50 18.06
C ARG A 489 -5.51 -0.57 17.02
N ASP A 490 -4.51 -1.03 16.28
CA ASP A 490 -3.77 -0.30 15.25
C ASP A 490 -4.01 -1.00 13.92
N TRP A 491 -4.92 -0.46 13.11
CA TRP A 491 -5.53 -1.22 12.03
C TRP A 491 -5.69 -0.43 10.73
N PHE A 492 -5.77 -1.17 9.63
CA PHE A 492 -6.04 -0.66 8.29
C PHE A 492 -7.15 -1.49 7.65
N PHE A 493 -8.33 -0.90 7.49
CA PHE A 493 -9.47 -1.58 6.86
C PHE A 493 -9.19 -1.86 5.38
N TRP A 494 -9.52 -3.05 4.90
CA TRP A 494 -9.46 -3.42 3.49
C TRP A 494 -10.87 -3.41 2.88
N THR A 495 -11.24 -2.42 2.06
CA THR A 495 -10.48 -1.28 1.49
C THR A 495 -11.33 -0.01 1.50
N TRP A 496 -10.81 1.18 1.14
CA TRP A 496 -11.56 2.46 1.12
C TRP A 496 -12.73 2.45 0.13
N LYS A 497 -12.53 1.84 -1.03
CA LYS A 497 -13.52 1.83 -2.09
C LYS A 497 -13.33 0.61 -2.97
N ALA A 498 -14.46 0.07 -3.42
CA ALA A 498 -14.54 -0.94 -4.45
C ALA A 498 -15.58 -0.48 -5.50
N GLY A 499 -15.40 -0.87 -6.76
CA GLY A 499 -16.21 -0.39 -7.88
C GLY A 499 -17.68 -0.83 -7.81
N GLU A 500 -18.56 -0.17 -8.56
CA GLU A 500 -20.04 -0.29 -8.50
C GLU A 500 -20.62 -1.72 -8.50
N ILE A 501 -19.92 -2.69 -9.11
CA ILE A 501 -20.38 -4.08 -9.27
C ILE A 501 -19.88 -5.00 -8.13
N SER A 502 -18.92 -4.52 -7.34
CA SER A 502 -18.40 -5.27 -6.20
C SER A 502 -19.33 -5.10 -5.01
N GLY A 503 -19.74 -6.20 -4.38
CA GLY A 503 -20.64 -6.23 -3.22
C GLY A 503 -20.12 -5.54 -1.94
N TRP A 504 -19.19 -4.59 -2.05
CA TRP A 504 -18.35 -4.08 -0.98
C TRP A 504 -18.54 -2.59 -0.68
N TYR A 505 -19.70 -2.00 -0.98
CA TYR A 505 -20.09 -0.66 -0.46
C TYR A 505 -20.33 -0.64 1.07
N LEU A 506 -19.87 -1.64 1.81
CA LEU A 506 -19.83 -1.61 3.28
C LEU A 506 -18.90 -0.51 3.83
N VAL A 507 -17.93 -0.03 3.06
CA VAL A 507 -16.92 0.91 3.55
C VAL A 507 -17.53 2.21 4.05
N ALA A 508 -18.48 2.76 3.28
CA ALA A 508 -19.16 3.99 3.65
C ALA A 508 -20.15 3.75 4.79
N ILE A 509 -20.95 2.67 4.76
CA ILE A 509 -22.00 2.42 5.76
C ILE A 509 -21.42 2.10 7.14
N VAL A 510 -20.32 1.34 7.20
CA VAL A 510 -19.72 0.92 8.48
C VAL A 510 -18.85 2.02 9.10
N LEU A 511 -18.05 2.73 8.30
CA LEU A 511 -17.15 3.78 8.83
C LEU A 511 -17.88 5.11 9.12
N THR A 512 -18.89 5.49 8.32
CA THR A 512 -19.71 6.67 8.65
C THR A 512 -20.73 6.36 9.75
N GLY A 513 -21.24 5.13 9.79
CA GLY A 513 -22.08 4.66 10.88
C GLY A 513 -21.36 4.72 12.22
N ALA A 514 -20.13 4.21 12.31
CA ALA A 514 -19.31 4.25 13.54
C ALA A 514 -18.89 5.67 13.98
N ALA A 515 -18.77 6.62 13.05
CA ALA A 515 -18.41 8.02 13.33
C ALA A 515 -19.49 8.79 14.11
N ASP A 516 -20.76 8.36 14.04
CA ASP A 516 -21.86 8.93 14.85
C ASP A 516 -21.89 8.38 16.31
N TRP A 517 -21.00 7.45 16.68
CA TRP A 517 -20.99 6.79 18.00
C TRP A 517 -19.72 7.02 18.84
N ALA A 518 -18.82 7.92 18.41
CA ALA A 518 -17.62 8.32 19.16
C ALA A 518 -17.83 9.59 20.00
#